data_AF-G2XYA3-F1
#
_entry.id   AF-G2XYA3-F1
#
_cell.length_a   1.000
_cell.length_b   1.000
_cell.length_c   1.000
_cell.angle_alpha   90.00
_cell.angle_beta   90.00
_cell.angle_gamma   90.00
#
_symmetry.space_group_name_H-M   'P 1'
#
loop_
_entity.id
_entity.type
_entity.pdbx_description
1 polymer ?
#
loop_
_entity_poly.entity_id
_entity_poly.type
_entity_poly.pdbx_seq_one_letter_code
_entity_poly.pdbx_strand_id
1 'polypeptide(L)' 'MCEYTRNYYIYTSCIDPGAHYFSTSIDGSKERQCAKGPHERYIVVPGHCPLCS' A
#
# COMPACT_ATOMS: atom_id res chain seq x y z
N MET A 1 16.56 8.86 8.02
CA MET A 1 15.66 8.54 6.88
C MET A 1 14.40 7.91 7.46
N CYS A 2 13.22 8.34 7.03
CA CYS A 2 11.95 7.77 7.52
C CYS A 2 11.76 6.37 6.93
N GLU A 3 11.58 5.39 7.79
CA GLU A 3 11.33 3.99 7.42
C GLU A 3 9.87 3.57 7.68
N TYR A 4 9.07 4.43 8.31
CA TYR A 4 7.67 4.17 8.62
C TYR A 4 6.81 4.29 7.36
N THR A 5 6.37 3.15 6.82
CA THR A 5 5.68 3.07 5.52
C THR A 5 4.42 2.24 5.62
N ARG A 6 3.31 2.75 5.10
CA ARG A 6 2.08 1.99 4.85
C ARG A 6 2.09 1.46 3.42
N ASN A 7 2.00 0.15 3.30
CA ASN A 7 1.91 -0.54 2.03
C ASN A 7 0.46 -0.89 1.74
N TYR A 8 -0.01 -0.59 0.53
CA TYR A 8 -1.30 -1.00 0.00
C TYR A 8 -1.07 -2.06 -1.06
N TYR A 9 -1.57 -3.27 -0.86
CA TYR A 9 -1.39 -4.37 -1.80
C TYR A 9 -2.54 -4.37 -2.81
N ILE A 10 -2.18 -4.31 -4.09
CA ILE A 10 -3.10 -4.27 -5.21
C ILE A 10 -2.76 -5.36 -6.22
N TYR A 11 -3.76 -5.83 -6.97
CA TYR A 11 -3.51 -6.76 -8.07
C TYR A 11 -3.02 -6.05 -9.31
N THR A 12 -2.24 -6.74 -10.14
CA THR A 12 -1.74 -6.24 -11.44
C THR A 12 -2.85 -5.80 -12.39
N SER A 13 -4.04 -6.41 -12.32
CA SER A 13 -5.17 -6.05 -13.18
C SER A 13 -6.02 -4.88 -12.65
N CYS A 14 -5.58 -4.23 -11.58
CA CYS A 14 -6.37 -3.20 -10.92
C CYS A 14 -6.31 -1.86 -11.68
N ILE A 15 -7.48 -1.31 -12.01
CA ILE A 15 -7.63 -0.03 -12.70
C ILE A 15 -7.62 1.14 -11.70
N ASP A 16 -8.15 0.94 -10.49
CA ASP A 16 -8.15 1.94 -9.42
C ASP A 16 -7.46 1.43 -8.14
N PRO A 17 -6.13 1.59 -8.03
CA PRO A 17 -5.35 1.16 -6.86
C PRO A 17 -5.82 1.75 -5.52
N GLY A 18 -6.40 2.96 -5.55
CA GLY A 18 -6.80 3.69 -4.35
C GLY A 18 -8.02 3.08 -3.65
N ALA A 19 -8.95 2.50 -4.40
CA ALA A 19 -10.15 1.87 -3.84
C ALA A 19 -10.04 0.34 -3.71
N HIS A 20 -9.23 -0.33 -4.53
CA HIS A 20 -9.26 -1.79 -4.67
C HIS A 20 -8.06 -2.53 -4.05
N TYR A 21 -7.38 -1.94 -3.07
CA TYR A 21 -6.38 -2.67 -2.30
C TYR A 21 -7.05 -3.78 -1.48
N PHE A 22 -6.47 -4.98 -1.51
CA PHE A 22 -7.02 -6.14 -0.78
C PHE A 22 -6.35 -6.33 0.58
N SER A 23 -5.22 -5.69 0.82
CA SER A 23 -4.51 -5.75 2.09
C SER A 23 -3.68 -4.49 2.32
N THR A 24 -3.39 -4.22 3.59
CA THR A 24 -2.48 -3.16 4.00
C THR A 24 -1.50 -3.67 5.04
N SER A 25 -0.25 -3.25 4.97
CA SER A 25 0.75 -3.51 6.01
C SER A 25 1.46 -2.23 6.42
N ILE A 26 2.00 -2.23 7.64
CA ILE A 26 2.89 -1.17 8.11
C ILE A 26 4.28 -1.77 8.24
N ASP A 27 5.25 -1.12 7.62
CA ASP A 27 6.67 -1.46 7.68
C ASP A 27 7.43 -0.36 8.45
N GLY A 28 8.50 -0.76 9.13
CA GLY A 28 9.33 0.13 9.96
C GLY A 28 8.74 0.48 11.34
N SER A 29 9.44 1.34 12.07
CA SER A 29 9.04 1.78 13.42
C SER A 29 8.34 3.14 13.41
N LYS A 30 7.26 3.25 14.18
CA LYS A 30 6.55 4.52 14.44
C LYS A 30 7.45 5.56 15.12
N GLU A 31 8.47 5.14 15.86
CA GLU A 31 9.43 6.03 16.52
C GLU A 31 10.30 6.81 15.51
N ARG A 32 10.43 6.28 14.29
CA ARG A 32 11.20 6.86 13.18
C ARG A 32 10.30 7.42 12.07
N GLN A 33 9.05 7.74 12.39
CA GLN A 33 8.13 8.37 11.44
C GLN A 33 8.51 9.83 11.18
N CYS A 34 8.28 10.30 9.95
CA CYS A 34 8.36 11.73 9.66
C CYS A 34 7.10 12.45 10.18
N ALA A 35 7.17 13.77 10.31
CA ALA A 35 6.03 14.59 10.76
C ALA A 35 4.80 14.50 9.82
N LYS A 36 4.99 14.05 8.58
CA LYS A 36 3.92 13.88 7.59
C LYS A 36 3.23 12.50 7.65
N GLY A 37 3.59 11.66 8.63
CA GLY A 37 2.97 10.36 8.86
C GLY A 37 3.67 9.19 8.15
N PRO A 38 3.07 7.98 8.17
CA PRO A 38 3.61 6.86 7.40
C PRO A 38 3.61 7.22 5.92
N HIS A 39 4.73 7.00 5.26
CA HIS A 39 4.80 7.14 3.81
C HIS A 39 3.90 6.09 3.15
N GLU A 40 3.22 6.44 2.08
CA GLU A 40 2.30 5.52 1.41
C GLU A 40 2.96 4.93 0.17
N ARG A 41 2.80 3.62 -0.02
CA ARG A 41 3.33 2.88 -1.17
C ARG A 41 2.31 1.85 -1.64
N TYR A 42 2.18 1.69 -2.94
CA TYR A 42 1.44 0.58 -3.54
C TYR A 42 2.40 -0.57 -3.87
N ILE A 43 2.04 -1.78 -3.45
CA ILE A 43 2.75 -3.02 -3.80
C ILE A 43 1.85 -3.80 -4.75
N VAL A 44 2.31 -3.92 -6.00
CA VAL A 44 1.58 -4.64 -7.04
C VAL A 44 1.94 -6.11 -6.96
N VAL A 45 0.94 -6.97 -6.80
CA VAL A 45 1.09 -8.43 -6.84
C VAL A 45 0.40 -9.02 -8.06
N PRO A 46 0.96 -10.06 -8.68
CA PRO A 46 0.31 -10.78 -9.77
C PRO A 46 -1.07 -11.30 -9.35
N GLY A 47 -2.08 -11.08 -10.18
CA GLY A 47 -3.42 -11.61 -9.97
C GLY A 47 -4.50 -10.75 -10.60
N HIS A 48 -5.74 -11.15 -10.36
CA HIS A 48 -6.92 -10.47 -10.87
C HIS A 48 -7.65 -9.78 -9.71
N CYS A 49 -7.94 -8.50 -9.89
CA CYS A 49 -8.75 -7.71 -8.97
C CYS A 49 -10.22 -8.11 -9.11
N PRO A 50 -10.88 -8.66 -8.07
CA PRO A 50 -12.28 -9.06 -8.15
C PRO A 50 -13.27 -7.88 -8.21
N LEU A 51 -12.79 -6.65 -8.00
CA LEU A 51 -13.60 -5.43 -8.01
C LEU A 51 -13.50 -4.67 -9.34
N CYS A 52 -12.51 -4.97 -10.17
CA CYS A 52 -12.41 -4.44 -11.54
C CYS A 52 -13.13 -5.41 -12.48
N SER A 53 -14.33 -5.04 -12.91
CA SER A 53 -15.08 -5.73 -13.98
C SER A 53 -14.80 -5.08 -15.34
#